data_AF-A0A7G9R2G4-F1
#
_entry.id   AF-A0A7G9R2G4-F1
#
_cell.length_a   1.000
_cell.length_b   1.000
_cell.length_c   1.000
_cell.angle_alpha   90.00
_cell.angle_beta   90.00
_cell.angle_gamma   90.00
#
_symmetry.space_group_name_H-M   'P 1'
#
loop_
_entity.id
_entity.type
_entity.pdbx_description
1 polymer ?
#
loop_
_entity_poly.entity_id
_entity_poly.type
_entity_poly.pdbx_seq_one_letter_code
_entity_poly.pdbx_strand_id
1 'polypeptide(L)'
;MRTPGWARLALYGVVVALLLLILTRTLADLLPGHLGRTVSRNSEGFLILLVVAAWLDLVRPRLGASRLQWPLTLGAGVVLVGGGLLLRQAPWPSQVVTLNEALVGLGILVVYLQLPRPLSRWALVVPAVGVLFPVLAGRSALATDMAEALGAFVLVPLVVDAVDPALLRDGPPHRWRNIVSAVALLALILALHVVTPARPEGVVENVTYYVQRATEDFVAAAVLLVYYATRRRGQPAAGSAAA
;
A
#
# COMPACT_ATOMS: atom_id res chain seq x y z
N MET A 1 -15.77 0.38 -14.31
CA MET A 1 -15.07 -0.84 -14.77
C MET A 1 -15.10 -1.90 -13.68
N ARG A 2 -15.01 -3.19 -14.02
CA ARG A 2 -15.05 -4.28 -13.02
C ARG A 2 -13.80 -5.15 -13.14
N THR A 3 -13.12 -5.36 -12.02
CA THR A 3 -12.16 -6.45 -11.88
C THR A 3 -12.90 -7.79 -11.97
N PRO A 4 -12.36 -8.81 -12.65
CA PRO A 4 -12.99 -10.13 -12.71
C PRO A 4 -13.25 -10.68 -11.31
N GLY A 5 -14.39 -11.38 -11.12
CA GLY A 5 -14.75 -11.95 -9.81
C GLY A 5 -13.69 -12.90 -9.25
N TRP A 6 -13.08 -13.72 -10.10
CA TRP A 6 -11.99 -14.62 -9.70
C TRP A 6 -10.74 -13.86 -9.25
N ALA A 7 -10.42 -12.71 -9.87
CA ALA A 7 -9.24 -11.93 -9.50
C ALA A 7 -9.44 -11.25 -8.14
N ARG A 8 -10.66 -10.76 -7.86
CA ARG A 8 -11.05 -10.27 -6.54
C ARG A 8 -10.95 -11.36 -5.50
N LEU A 9 -11.54 -12.52 -5.77
CA LEU A 9 -11.54 -13.65 -4.85
C LEU A 9 -10.10 -14.10 -4.55
N ALA A 10 -9.26 -14.20 -5.59
CA ALA A 10 -7.86 -14.54 -5.44
C ALA A 10 -7.11 -13.50 -4.60
N LEU A 11 -7.22 -12.20 -4.93
CA LEU A 11 -6.53 -11.15 -4.17
C LEU A 11 -7.00 -11.13 -2.70
N TYR A 12 -8.29 -10.92 -2.46
CA TYR A 12 -8.81 -10.76 -1.10
C TYR A 12 -8.68 -12.05 -0.29
N GLY A 13 -8.99 -13.20 -0.90
CA GLY A 13 -8.89 -14.49 -0.23
C GLY A 13 -7.46 -14.84 0.16
N VAL A 14 -6.50 -14.69 -0.76
CA VAL A 14 -5.09 -14.98 -0.47
C VAL A 14 -4.51 -13.98 0.53
N VAL A 15 -4.77 -12.68 0.38
CA VAL A 15 -4.23 -11.65 1.29
C VAL A 15 -4.81 -11.81 2.69
N VAL A 16 -6.12 -12.04 2.84
CA VAL A 16 -6.73 -12.29 4.16
C VAL A 16 -6.21 -13.59 4.77
N ALA A 17 -6.10 -14.66 3.99
CA ALA A 17 -5.54 -15.92 4.49
C ALA A 17 -4.10 -15.75 4.98
N LEU A 18 -3.24 -15.07 4.20
CA LEU A 18 -1.86 -14.78 4.59
C LEU A 18 -1.80 -13.93 5.86
N LEU A 19 -2.60 -12.87 5.97
CA LEU A 19 -2.68 -12.05 7.17
C LEU A 19 -3.07 -12.89 8.39
N LEU A 20 -4.11 -13.73 8.28
CA LEU A 20 -4.53 -14.60 9.38
C LEU A 20 -3.42 -15.58 9.78
N LEU A 21 -2.75 -16.21 8.81
CA LEU A 21 -1.63 -17.13 9.06
C LEU A 21 -0.43 -16.45 9.74
N ILE A 22 -0.17 -15.18 9.39
CA ILE A 22 0.89 -14.38 10.03
C ILE A 22 0.48 -14.00 11.46
N LEU A 23 -0.73 -13.48 11.65
CA LEU A 23 -1.23 -13.01 12.96
C LEU A 23 -1.40 -14.15 13.97
N THR A 24 -1.74 -15.35 13.50
CA THR A 24 -1.83 -16.56 14.33
C THR A 24 -0.50 -17.28 14.51
N ARG A 25 0.61 -16.75 13.95
CA ARG A 25 1.95 -17.37 13.93
C ARG A 25 2.04 -18.74 13.24
N THR A 26 0.94 -19.25 12.68
CA THR A 26 0.90 -20.55 12.00
C THR A 26 1.94 -20.62 10.88
N LEU A 27 2.19 -19.51 10.18
CA LEU A 27 3.19 -19.48 9.12
C LEU A 27 4.63 -19.65 9.64
N ALA A 28 4.93 -19.17 10.84
CA ALA A 28 6.24 -19.35 11.46
C ALA A 28 6.48 -20.79 11.88
N ASP A 29 5.42 -21.54 12.19
CA ASP A 29 5.49 -22.96 12.53
C ASP A 29 5.62 -23.86 11.28
N LEU A 30 5.03 -23.43 10.15
CA LEU A 30 5.07 -24.17 8.90
C LEU A 30 6.32 -23.92 8.06
N LEU A 31 6.92 -22.72 8.13
CA LEU A 31 8.06 -22.35 7.31
C LEU A 31 9.39 -22.51 8.06
N PRO A 32 10.43 -23.06 7.41
CA PRO A 32 11.71 -23.29 8.07
C PRO A 32 12.46 -21.99 8.41
N GLY A 33 12.88 -21.88 9.67
CA GLY A 33 13.97 -21.03 10.15
C GLY A 33 13.82 -19.53 9.83
N HIS A 34 14.60 -19.05 8.87
CA HIS A 34 14.67 -17.63 8.51
C HIS A 34 13.46 -17.17 7.69
N LEU A 35 12.86 -18.03 6.88
CA LEU A 35 11.73 -17.67 6.02
C LEU A 35 10.48 -17.34 6.83
N GLY A 36 10.17 -18.16 7.85
CA GLY A 36 9.02 -17.92 8.73
C GLY A 36 9.11 -16.57 9.44
N ARG A 37 10.30 -16.23 9.97
CA ARG A 37 10.54 -14.95 10.65
C ARG A 37 10.44 -13.74 9.72
N THR A 38 10.98 -13.86 8.50
CA THR A 38 10.92 -12.77 7.52
C THR A 38 9.48 -12.53 7.08
N VAL A 39 8.73 -13.58 6.73
CA VAL A 39 7.34 -13.40 6.28
C VAL A 39 6.42 -12.96 7.42
N SER A 40 6.65 -13.41 8.65
CA SER A 40 5.83 -13.00 9.80
C SER A 40 5.93 -11.51 10.15
N ARG A 41 6.97 -10.83 9.67
CA ARG A 41 7.17 -9.39 9.87
C ARG A 41 6.51 -8.54 8.80
N ASN A 42 6.12 -9.13 7.66
CA ASN A 42 5.60 -8.40 6.52
C ASN A 42 4.06 -8.25 6.55
N SER A 43 3.46 -8.15 7.74
CA SER A 43 1.99 -8.10 7.87
C SER A 43 1.40 -6.74 7.48
N GLU A 44 2.18 -5.68 7.57
CA GLU A 44 1.71 -4.31 7.37
C GLU A 44 1.43 -4.02 5.90
N GLY A 45 2.33 -4.42 5.01
CA GLY A 45 2.17 -4.29 3.57
C GLY A 45 0.95 -5.06 3.06
N PHE A 46 0.65 -6.24 3.63
CA PHE A 46 -0.56 -6.99 3.30
C PHE A 46 -1.83 -6.29 3.79
N LEU A 47 -1.81 -5.69 4.98
CA LEU A 47 -2.92 -4.89 5.49
C LEU A 47 -3.15 -3.65 4.60
N ILE A 48 -2.08 -2.96 4.22
CA ILE A 48 -2.12 -1.81 3.32
C ILE A 48 -2.71 -2.21 1.97
N LEU A 49 -2.20 -3.27 1.35
CA LEU A 49 -2.72 -3.83 0.11
C LEU A 49 -4.22 -4.11 0.20
N LEU A 50 -4.65 -4.79 1.28
CA LEU A 50 -6.04 -5.16 1.50
C LEU A 50 -6.94 -3.92 1.57
N VAL A 51 -6.59 -2.95 2.41
CA VAL A 51 -7.41 -1.76 2.65
C VAL A 51 -7.40 -0.84 1.43
N VAL A 52 -6.24 -0.58 0.81
CA VAL A 52 -6.14 0.26 -0.39
C VAL A 52 -6.91 -0.35 -1.55
N ALA A 53 -6.73 -1.65 -1.84
CA ALA A 53 -7.46 -2.32 -2.90
C ALA A 53 -8.97 -2.31 -2.64
N ALA A 54 -9.41 -2.62 -1.41
CA ALA A 54 -10.82 -2.59 -1.03
C ALA A 54 -11.41 -1.18 -1.15
N TRP A 55 -10.66 -0.15 -0.74
CA TRP A 55 -11.10 1.23 -0.85
C TRP A 55 -11.31 1.63 -2.32
N LEU A 56 -10.34 1.34 -3.17
CA LEU A 56 -10.38 1.64 -4.60
C LEU A 56 -11.45 0.84 -5.37
N ASP A 57 -11.70 -0.42 -5.00
CA ASP A 57 -12.62 -1.30 -5.73
C ASP A 57 -14.06 -1.26 -5.24
N LEU A 58 -14.26 -1.07 -3.94
CA LEU A 58 -15.55 -1.26 -3.29
C LEU A 58 -16.09 0.06 -2.73
N VAL A 59 -15.25 0.87 -2.08
CA VAL A 59 -15.73 2.05 -1.36
C VAL A 59 -15.83 3.25 -2.29
N ARG A 60 -14.70 3.68 -2.87
CA ARG A 60 -14.57 4.87 -3.69
C ARG A 60 -15.59 4.94 -4.83
N PRO A 61 -15.83 3.88 -5.64
CA PRO A 61 -16.80 3.94 -6.74
C PRO A 61 -18.24 4.14 -6.28
N ARG A 62 -18.58 3.76 -5.05
CA ARG A 62 -19.91 3.94 -4.46
C ARG A 62 -20.06 5.31 -3.80
N LEU A 63 -18.96 5.91 -3.36
CA LEU A 63 -18.94 7.20 -2.68
C LEU A 63 -18.77 8.41 -3.60
N GLY A 64 -18.16 8.26 -4.79
CA GLY A 64 -17.69 9.37 -5.63
C GLY A 64 -18.71 10.42 -6.10
N ALA A 65 -20.00 10.25 -5.81
CA ALA A 65 -21.06 11.24 -6.05
C ALA A 65 -22.05 11.38 -4.86
N SER A 66 -21.73 10.79 -3.70
CA SER A 66 -22.61 10.77 -2.53
C SER A 66 -22.33 11.94 -1.59
N ARG A 67 -23.38 12.52 -0.99
CA ARG A 67 -23.25 13.51 0.10
C ARG A 67 -22.49 12.93 1.31
N LEU A 68 -22.50 11.61 1.46
CA LEU A 68 -21.81 10.90 2.53
C LEU A 68 -20.33 10.63 2.25
N GLN A 69 -19.81 11.02 1.08
CA GLN A 69 -18.43 10.77 0.67
C GLN A 69 -17.43 11.21 1.75
N TRP A 70 -17.46 12.48 2.15
CA TRP A 70 -16.52 13.04 3.11
C TRP A 70 -16.75 12.57 4.55
N PRO A 71 -17.99 12.54 5.08
CA PRO A 71 -18.24 12.00 6.41
C PRO A 71 -17.76 10.55 6.58
N LEU A 72 -18.03 9.67 5.59
CA LEU A 72 -17.60 8.28 5.68
C LEU A 72 -16.09 8.11 5.49
N THR A 73 -15.47 8.92 4.62
CA THR A 73 -14.02 8.88 4.41
C THR A 73 -13.27 9.37 5.64
N LEU A 74 -13.68 10.50 6.22
CA LEU A 74 -13.09 11.03 7.45
C LEU A 74 -13.36 10.10 8.64
N GLY A 75 -14.58 9.56 8.75
CA GLY A 75 -14.93 8.57 9.77
C GLY A 75 -14.05 7.31 9.67
N ALA A 76 -13.86 6.76 8.47
CA ALA A 76 -12.96 5.63 8.26
C ALA A 76 -11.51 5.99 8.61
N GLY A 77 -11.04 7.18 8.23
CA GLY A 77 -9.72 7.68 8.60
C GLY A 77 -9.51 7.75 10.11
N VAL A 78 -10.48 8.33 10.84
CA VAL A 78 -10.45 8.41 12.31
C VAL A 78 -10.48 7.04 12.96
N VAL A 79 -11.30 6.11 12.45
CA VAL A 79 -11.36 4.73 12.98
C VAL A 79 -10.04 3.99 12.75
N LEU A 80 -9.40 4.16 11.60
CA LEU A 80 -8.11 3.54 11.30
C LEU A 80 -6.99 4.13 12.18
N VAL A 81 -6.89 5.46 12.28
CA VAL A 81 -5.90 6.11 13.16
C VAL A 81 -6.14 5.74 14.63
N GLY A 82 -7.38 5.87 15.11
CA GLY A 82 -7.75 5.52 16.48
C GLY A 82 -7.48 4.05 16.78
N GLY A 83 -7.83 3.15 15.86
CA GLY A 83 -7.54 1.73 15.94
C GLY A 83 -6.04 1.46 16.05
N GLY A 84 -5.21 2.09 15.22
CA GLY A 84 -3.76 1.97 15.31
C GLY A 84 -3.20 2.48 16.63
N LEU A 85 -3.65 3.65 17.11
CA LEU A 85 -3.22 4.20 18.40
C LEU A 85 -3.61 3.31 19.58
N LEU A 86 -4.80 2.72 19.56
CA LEU A 86 -5.25 1.76 20.58
C LEU A 86 -4.44 0.46 20.50
N LEU A 87 -4.15 -0.02 19.29
CA LEU A 87 -3.39 -1.24 19.07
C LEU A 87 -1.97 -1.15 19.63
N ARG A 88 -1.34 0.03 19.50
CA ARG A 88 -0.03 0.34 20.08
C ARG A 88 0.00 0.17 21.61
N GLN A 89 -1.12 0.40 22.29
CA GLN A 89 -1.22 0.32 23.75
C GLN A 89 -1.79 -1.03 24.23
N ALA A 90 -2.27 -1.87 23.31
CA ALA A 90 -2.92 -3.13 23.65
C ALA A 90 -1.89 -4.15 24.16
N PRO A 91 -2.22 -4.94 25.20
CA PRO A 91 -1.36 -6.03 25.69
C PRO A 91 -1.48 -7.26 24.79
N TRP A 92 -1.35 -7.07 23.48
CA TRP A 92 -1.51 -8.11 22.46
C TRP A 92 -0.14 -8.59 21.95
N PRO A 93 -0.10 -9.74 21.24
CA PRO A 93 1.14 -10.22 20.64
C PRO A 93 1.76 -9.17 19.72
N SER A 94 3.09 -9.09 19.70
CA SER A 94 3.81 -8.08 18.92
C SER A 94 3.45 -8.06 17.44
N GLN A 95 3.13 -9.19 16.83
CA GLN A 95 2.68 -9.30 15.43
C GLN A 95 1.38 -8.54 15.15
N VAL A 96 0.53 -8.42 16.16
CA VAL A 96 -0.72 -7.67 16.06
C VAL A 96 -0.45 -6.21 16.36
N VAL A 97 0.37 -5.93 17.39
CA VAL A 97 0.70 -4.57 17.79
C VAL A 97 1.34 -3.78 16.65
N THR A 98 2.27 -4.36 15.90
CA THR A 98 2.98 -3.70 14.79
C THR A 98 2.05 -3.16 13.71
N LEU A 99 0.88 -3.79 13.48
CA LEU A 99 -0.14 -3.26 12.56
C LEU A 99 -0.61 -1.84 12.90
N ASN A 100 -0.26 -1.30 14.07
CA ASN A 100 -0.56 0.07 14.47
C ASN A 100 -0.05 1.09 13.44
N GLU A 101 1.14 0.90 12.89
CA GLU A 101 1.77 1.86 11.98
C GLU A 101 1.06 1.88 10.63
N ALA A 102 0.86 0.71 10.02
CA ALA A 102 0.02 0.54 8.85
C ALA A 102 -1.38 1.14 9.02
N LEU A 103 -2.05 0.94 10.16
CA LEU A 103 -3.38 1.49 10.43
C LEU A 103 -3.38 3.02 10.47
N VAL A 104 -2.40 3.63 11.14
CA VAL A 104 -2.24 5.09 11.17
C VAL A 104 -1.97 5.62 9.76
N GLY A 105 -1.07 4.96 9.01
CA GLY A 105 -0.76 5.30 7.62
C GLY A 105 -2.00 5.25 6.73
N LEU A 106 -2.75 4.16 6.82
CA LEU A 106 -3.98 3.94 6.09
C LEU A 106 -5.05 4.98 6.40
N GLY A 107 -5.17 5.42 7.65
CA GLY A 107 -6.15 6.45 8.03
C GLY A 107 -5.95 7.77 7.28
N ILE A 108 -4.70 8.11 6.94
CA ILE A 108 -4.39 9.27 6.10
C ILE A 108 -4.54 8.92 4.62
N LEU A 109 -4.08 7.74 4.19
CA LEU A 109 -4.17 7.29 2.79
C LEU A 109 -5.61 7.20 2.29
N VAL A 110 -6.58 6.73 3.08
CA VAL A 110 -7.98 6.67 2.64
C VAL A 110 -8.55 8.05 2.32
N VAL A 111 -8.15 9.07 3.09
CA VAL A 111 -8.49 10.47 2.81
C VAL A 111 -7.85 10.93 1.50
N TYR A 112 -6.56 10.62 1.32
CA TYR A 112 -5.81 10.95 0.10
C TYR A 112 -6.44 10.34 -1.17
N LEU A 113 -6.84 9.07 -1.11
CA LEU A 113 -7.44 8.33 -2.22
C LEU A 113 -8.82 8.87 -2.63
N GLN A 114 -9.49 9.58 -1.72
CA GLN A 114 -10.80 10.19 -1.98
C GLN A 114 -10.71 11.62 -2.55
N LEU A 115 -9.55 12.27 -2.48
CA LEU A 115 -9.38 13.62 -3.01
C LEU A 115 -9.71 13.68 -4.52
N PRO A 116 -10.46 14.69 -4.98
CA PRO A 116 -10.78 14.83 -6.40
C PRO A 116 -9.51 15.05 -7.23
N ARG A 117 -9.47 14.46 -8.43
CA ARG A 117 -8.38 14.62 -9.40
C ARG A 117 -8.80 15.58 -10.53
N PRO A 118 -7.87 16.31 -11.18
CA PRO A 118 -6.42 16.28 -10.98
C PRO A 118 -6.02 16.94 -9.65
N LEU A 119 -5.15 16.28 -8.87
CA LEU A 119 -4.42 17.00 -7.85
C LEU A 119 -3.38 17.87 -8.55
N SER A 120 -3.14 19.05 -8.01
CA SER A 120 -2.03 19.90 -8.43
C SER A 120 -0.69 19.17 -8.26
N ARG A 121 0.40 19.70 -8.84
CA ARG A 121 1.77 19.14 -8.71
C ARG A 121 2.17 18.87 -7.25
N TRP A 122 1.50 19.51 -6.29
CA TRP A 122 1.59 19.28 -4.86
C TRP A 122 1.29 17.83 -4.43
N ALA A 123 0.57 17.02 -5.21
CA ALA A 123 0.41 15.58 -4.91
C ALA A 123 1.73 14.81 -4.87
N LEU A 124 2.73 15.28 -5.63
CA LEU A 124 4.07 14.70 -5.65
C LEU A 124 4.94 15.19 -4.49
N VAL A 125 4.48 16.19 -3.73
CA VAL A 125 5.20 16.66 -2.54
C VAL A 125 5.15 15.62 -1.43
N VAL A 126 4.05 14.87 -1.30
CA VAL A 126 3.96 13.78 -0.31
C VAL A 126 5.04 12.71 -0.54
N PRO A 127 5.17 12.09 -1.73
CA PRO A 127 6.25 11.15 -1.97
C PRO A 127 7.64 11.81 -1.93
N ALA A 128 7.79 13.06 -2.38
CA ALA A 128 9.07 13.76 -2.30
C ALA A 128 9.52 13.99 -0.83
N VAL A 129 8.61 14.41 0.04
CA VAL A 129 8.87 14.58 1.47
C VAL A 129 9.17 13.22 2.12
N GLY A 130 8.44 12.17 1.77
CA GLY A 130 8.70 10.82 2.25
C GLY A 130 10.11 10.32 1.90
N VAL A 131 10.61 10.63 0.70
CA VAL A 131 11.99 10.30 0.29
C VAL A 131 13.03 11.19 0.97
N LEU A 132 12.73 12.47 1.19
CA LEU A 132 13.65 13.40 1.87
C LEU A 132 13.73 13.16 3.38
N PHE A 133 12.67 12.64 3.99
CA PHE A 133 12.59 12.38 5.42
C PHE A 133 13.76 11.54 5.97
N PRO A 134 14.13 10.38 5.40
CA PRO A 134 15.29 9.62 5.89
C PRO A 134 16.62 10.37 5.76
N VAL A 135 16.76 11.24 4.75
CA VAL A 135 17.95 12.10 4.60
C VAL A 135 18.03 13.13 5.73
N LEU A 136 16.90 13.76 6.06
CA LEU A 136 16.83 14.81 7.08
C LEU A 136 16.84 14.26 8.51
N ALA A 137 16.24 13.08 8.72
CA ALA A 137 16.10 12.49 10.04
C ALA A 137 17.37 11.76 10.53
N GLY A 138 18.31 11.46 9.63
CA GLY A 138 19.57 10.79 9.97
C GLY A 138 19.37 9.45 10.67
N ARG A 139 20.15 9.16 11.73
CA ARG A 139 20.09 7.90 12.50
C ARG A 139 19.01 7.89 13.59
N SER A 140 17.86 8.50 13.31
CA SER A 140 16.75 8.58 14.26
C SER A 140 16.03 7.24 14.39
N ALA A 141 15.80 6.76 15.62
CA ALA A 141 14.96 5.60 15.90
C ALA A 141 13.53 5.83 15.37
N LEU A 142 12.99 7.04 15.57
CA LEU A 142 11.69 7.44 15.02
C LEU A 142 11.63 7.26 13.50
N ALA A 143 12.71 7.62 12.80
CA ALA A 143 12.73 7.47 11.35
C ALA A 143 12.69 6.00 10.96
N THR A 144 13.52 5.19 11.62
CA THR A 144 13.61 3.75 11.37
C THR A 144 12.30 3.04 11.65
N ASP A 145 11.60 3.43 12.72
CA ASP A 145 10.30 2.89 13.10
C ASP A 145 9.26 3.28 12.03
N MET A 146 9.15 4.58 11.70
CA MET A 146 8.18 5.06 10.71
C MET A 146 8.47 4.68 9.24
N ALA A 147 9.52 3.91 8.96
CA ALA A 147 9.93 3.58 7.59
C ALA A 147 8.85 2.82 6.81
N GLU A 148 8.13 1.92 7.49
CA GLU A 148 7.06 1.11 6.89
C GLU A 148 5.84 1.99 6.57
N ALA A 149 5.36 2.80 7.53
CA ALA A 149 4.27 3.75 7.26
C ALA A 149 4.62 4.77 6.16
N LEU A 150 5.87 5.25 6.10
CA LEU A 150 6.34 6.18 5.09
C LEU A 150 6.51 5.54 3.71
N GLY A 151 6.91 4.27 3.64
CA GLY A 151 6.92 3.49 2.41
C GLY A 151 5.56 3.51 1.72
N ALA A 152 4.50 3.24 2.48
CA ALA A 152 3.12 3.34 2.00
C ALA A 152 2.75 4.75 1.51
N PHE A 153 3.15 5.81 2.23
CA PHE A 153 2.91 7.20 1.82
C PHE A 153 3.64 7.62 0.55
N VAL A 154 4.73 6.97 0.19
CA VAL A 154 5.43 7.21 -1.08
C VAL A 154 4.81 6.36 -2.18
N LEU A 155 4.70 5.06 -1.95
CA LEU A 155 4.37 4.09 -2.98
C LEU A 155 2.91 4.13 -3.40
N VAL A 156 1.96 4.35 -2.47
CA VAL A 156 0.53 4.42 -2.82
C VAL A 156 0.27 5.62 -3.74
N PRO A 157 0.63 6.87 -3.38
CA PRO A 157 0.58 8.02 -4.30
C PRO A 157 1.29 7.79 -5.63
N LEU A 158 2.51 7.23 -5.60
CA LEU A 158 3.27 6.95 -6.83
C LEU A 158 2.49 6.00 -7.75
N VAL A 159 1.90 4.94 -7.21
CA VAL A 159 1.09 3.98 -7.97
C VAL A 159 -0.15 4.64 -8.55
N VAL A 160 -0.92 5.38 -7.75
CA VAL A 160 -2.25 5.86 -8.16
C VAL A 160 -2.24 7.18 -8.94
N ASP A 161 -1.17 7.99 -8.84
CA ASP A 161 -1.07 9.29 -9.51
C ASP A 161 0.04 9.38 -10.56
N ALA A 162 1.11 8.58 -10.49
CA ALA A 162 2.19 8.59 -11.48
C ALA A 162 2.16 7.36 -12.39
N VAL A 163 2.05 6.16 -11.81
CA VAL A 163 2.07 4.90 -12.57
C VAL A 163 0.74 4.68 -13.27
N ASP A 164 -0.39 4.67 -12.56
CA ASP A 164 -1.70 4.46 -13.18
C ASP A 164 -2.80 5.43 -12.70
N PRO A 165 -2.77 6.70 -13.17
CA PRO A 165 -3.80 7.70 -12.87
C PRO A 165 -5.23 7.26 -13.16
N ALA A 166 -5.38 6.28 -14.08
CA ALA A 166 -6.66 5.71 -14.46
C ALA A 166 -7.37 5.02 -13.28
N LEU A 167 -6.63 4.57 -12.25
CA LEU A 167 -7.17 3.98 -11.03
C LEU A 167 -8.07 4.94 -10.25
N LEU A 168 -7.73 6.24 -10.26
CA LEU A 168 -8.52 7.29 -9.61
C LEU A 168 -9.41 8.06 -10.58
N ARG A 169 -9.09 8.09 -11.87
CA ARG A 169 -9.89 8.83 -12.87
C ARG A 169 -10.99 8.00 -13.52
N ASP A 170 -11.22 6.78 -13.03
CA ASP A 170 -12.15 5.82 -13.62
C ASP A 170 -11.91 5.64 -15.14
N GLY A 171 -10.64 5.66 -15.54
CA GLY A 171 -10.17 5.49 -16.92
C GLY A 171 -9.73 4.05 -17.22
N PRO A 172 -9.55 3.68 -18.49
CA PRO A 172 -9.12 2.33 -18.85
C PRO A 172 -7.75 2.00 -18.21
N PRO A 173 -7.57 0.79 -17.66
CA PRO A 173 -6.30 0.40 -17.05
C PRO A 173 -5.19 0.29 -18.10
N HIS A 174 -3.97 0.67 -17.73
CA HIS A 174 -2.79 0.54 -18.57
C HIS A 174 -2.06 -0.77 -18.29
N ARG A 175 -2.63 -1.90 -18.73
CA ARG A 175 -2.17 -3.26 -18.39
C ARG A 175 -0.66 -3.46 -18.47
N TRP A 176 -0.04 -3.15 -19.61
CA TRP A 176 1.40 -3.35 -19.79
C TRP A 176 2.24 -2.43 -18.92
N ARG A 177 1.83 -1.17 -18.76
CA ARG A 177 2.49 -0.23 -17.85
C ARG A 177 2.45 -0.77 -16.42
N ASN A 178 1.31 -1.26 -15.96
CA ASN A 178 1.18 -1.80 -14.60
C ASN A 178 2.06 -3.04 -14.40
N ILE A 179 2.12 -3.96 -15.38
CA ILE A 179 2.99 -5.15 -15.32
C ILE A 179 4.47 -4.73 -15.30
N VAL A 180 4.89 -3.86 -16.22
CA VAL A 180 6.29 -3.39 -16.30
C VAL A 180 6.68 -2.64 -15.01
N SER A 181 5.80 -1.77 -14.50
CA SER A 181 6.04 -1.06 -13.24
C SER A 181 6.08 -2.00 -12.04
N ALA A 182 5.24 -3.04 -11.99
CA ALA A 182 5.33 -4.06 -10.94
C ALA A 182 6.67 -4.80 -10.98
N VAL A 183 7.11 -5.23 -12.17
CA VAL A 183 8.43 -5.86 -12.36
C VAL A 183 9.55 -4.90 -11.97
N ALA A 184 9.46 -3.62 -12.34
CA ALA A 184 10.45 -2.61 -12.00
C ALA A 184 10.53 -2.36 -10.48
N LEU A 185 9.40 -2.31 -9.77
CA LEU A 185 9.38 -2.21 -8.30
C LEU A 185 10.05 -3.42 -7.63
N LEU A 186 9.76 -4.63 -8.11
CA LEU A 186 10.38 -5.86 -7.59
C LEU A 186 11.89 -5.91 -7.89
N ALA A 187 12.29 -5.50 -9.10
CA ALA A 187 13.70 -5.41 -9.47
C ALA A 187 14.44 -4.35 -8.65
N LEU A 188 13.82 -3.19 -8.41
CA LEU A 188 14.39 -2.12 -7.59
C LEU A 188 14.60 -2.58 -6.15
N ILE A 189 13.60 -3.20 -5.52
CA ILE A 189 13.75 -3.65 -4.12
C ILE A 189 14.77 -4.79 -3.99
N LEU A 190 14.87 -5.67 -5.00
CA LEU A 190 15.92 -6.69 -5.05
C LEU A 190 17.31 -6.05 -5.20
N ALA A 191 17.46 -5.07 -6.09
CA ALA A 191 18.71 -4.35 -6.26
C ALA A 191 19.13 -3.65 -4.96
N LEU A 192 18.18 -3.02 -4.25
CA LEU A 192 18.43 -2.40 -2.94
C LEU A 192 18.91 -3.40 -1.89
N HIS A 193 18.37 -4.62 -1.86
CA HIS A 193 18.89 -5.68 -0.97
C HIS A 193 20.32 -6.08 -1.30
N VAL A 194 20.71 -6.07 -2.59
CA VAL A 194 22.05 -6.46 -3.03
C VAL A 194 23.06 -5.38 -2.70
N VAL A 195 22.71 -4.09 -2.84
CA VAL A 195 23.65 -2.97 -2.64
C VAL A 195 23.68 -2.45 -1.21
N THR A 196 22.67 -2.75 -0.38
CA THR A 196 22.63 -2.22 0.99
C THR A 196 23.51 -3.06 1.92
N PRO A 197 24.53 -2.45 2.57
CA PRO A 197 25.39 -3.17 3.50
C PRO A 197 24.66 -3.51 4.79
N ALA A 198 25.08 -4.59 5.46
CA ALA A 198 24.50 -5.03 6.73
C ALA A 198 24.71 -4.03 7.89
N ARG A 199 25.68 -3.14 7.77
CA ARG A 199 25.99 -2.08 8.74
C ARG A 199 26.16 -0.76 7.99
N PRO A 200 25.10 0.07 7.87
CA PRO A 200 25.19 1.34 7.16
C PRO A 200 25.97 2.37 7.99
N GLU A 201 27.05 2.88 7.43
CA GLU A 201 27.92 3.89 8.05
C GLU A 201 27.67 5.27 7.41
N GLY A 202 27.41 5.34 6.11
CA GLY A 202 27.18 6.57 5.34
C GLY A 202 25.72 7.00 5.18
N VAL A 203 25.49 8.24 4.75
CA VAL A 203 24.12 8.77 4.50
C VAL A 203 23.40 7.96 3.43
N VAL A 204 24.08 7.65 2.32
CA VAL A 204 23.52 6.85 1.22
C VAL A 204 23.10 5.46 1.71
N GLU A 205 23.97 4.80 2.49
CA GLU A 205 23.69 3.46 3.03
C GLU A 205 22.54 3.47 4.04
N ASN A 206 22.40 4.54 4.83
CA ASN A 206 21.25 4.71 5.73
C ASN A 206 19.95 4.90 4.95
N VAL A 207 19.98 5.67 3.85
CA VAL A 207 18.81 5.84 2.98
C VAL A 207 18.45 4.52 2.28
N THR A 208 19.42 3.77 1.75
CA THR A 208 19.11 2.49 1.11
C THR A 208 18.61 1.46 2.11
N TYR A 209 19.20 1.41 3.32
CA TYR A 209 18.70 0.60 4.44
C TYR A 209 17.27 0.98 4.82
N TYR A 210 16.97 2.26 4.88
CA TYR A 210 15.63 2.76 5.13
C TYR A 210 14.62 2.29 4.07
N VAL A 211 14.95 2.47 2.78
CA VAL A 211 14.06 2.04 1.69
C VAL A 211 13.91 0.51 1.66
N GLN A 212 14.96 -0.23 2.02
CA GLN A 212 14.90 -1.69 2.17
C GLN A 212 13.91 -2.11 3.27
N ARG A 213 13.71 -1.32 4.34
CA ARG A 213 12.71 -1.66 5.36
C ARG A 213 11.28 -1.62 4.81
N ALA A 214 10.99 -0.74 3.87
CA ALA A 214 9.70 -0.65 3.18
C ALA A 214 9.44 -1.78 2.15
N THR A 215 10.19 -2.89 2.19
CA THR A 215 10.11 -3.97 1.19
C THR A 215 8.70 -4.51 0.99
N GLU A 216 7.95 -4.68 2.08
CA GLU A 216 6.59 -5.18 2.00
C GLU A 216 5.66 -4.23 1.25
N ASP A 217 5.87 -2.92 1.33
CA ASP A 217 5.09 -1.94 0.58
C ASP A 217 5.42 -1.99 -0.91
N PHE A 218 6.68 -2.27 -1.28
CA PHE A 218 7.04 -2.51 -2.69
C PHE A 218 6.33 -3.74 -3.23
N VAL A 219 6.27 -4.82 -2.45
CA VAL A 219 5.54 -6.04 -2.82
C VAL A 219 4.04 -5.75 -2.91
N ALA A 220 3.46 -5.05 -1.92
CA ALA A 220 2.07 -4.65 -1.92
C ALA A 220 1.72 -3.80 -3.15
N ALA A 221 2.53 -2.80 -3.47
CA ALA A 221 2.37 -1.95 -4.65
C ALA A 221 2.47 -2.76 -5.96
N ALA A 222 3.44 -3.68 -6.06
CA ALA A 222 3.57 -4.56 -7.21
C ALA A 222 2.34 -5.48 -7.39
N VAL A 223 1.86 -6.08 -6.31
CA VAL A 223 0.64 -6.92 -6.32
C VAL A 223 -0.58 -6.09 -6.71
N LEU A 224 -0.72 -4.88 -6.17
CA LEU A 224 -1.80 -3.95 -6.52
C LEU A 224 -1.80 -3.63 -8.03
N LEU A 225 -0.63 -3.35 -8.61
CA LEU A 225 -0.47 -3.08 -10.04
C LEU A 225 -0.82 -4.31 -10.89
N VAL A 226 -0.32 -5.49 -10.54
CA VAL A 226 -0.64 -6.75 -11.24
C VAL A 226 -2.13 -7.04 -11.16
N TYR A 227 -2.74 -6.87 -9.99
CA TYR A 227 -4.17 -7.01 -9.80
C TYR A 227 -4.94 -6.08 -10.73
N TYR A 228 -4.57 -4.80 -10.81
CA TYR A 228 -5.23 -3.84 -11.69
C TYR A 228 -4.95 -4.03 -13.16
N ALA A 229 -3.84 -4.68 -13.53
CA ALA A 229 -3.58 -5.12 -14.89
C ALA A 229 -4.62 -6.14 -15.39
N THR A 230 -5.36 -6.81 -14.48
CA THR A 230 -6.47 -7.73 -14.83
C THR A 230 -7.81 -7.03 -15.09
N ARG A 231 -7.94 -5.74 -14.78
CA ARG A 231 -9.18 -4.98 -15.03
C ARG A 231 -9.52 -5.03 -16.51
N ARG A 232 -10.77 -5.36 -16.83
CA ARG A 232 -11.29 -5.30 -18.20
C ARG A 232 -11.90 -3.91 -18.43
N ARG A 233 -11.66 -3.33 -19.62
CA ARG A 233 -12.42 -2.16 -20.08
C ARG A 233 -13.90 -2.53 -20.02
N GLY A 234 -14.71 -1.69 -19.38
CA GLY A 234 -16.16 -1.85 -19.50
C GLY A 234 -16.49 -1.68 -20.97
N GLN A 235 -17.26 -2.61 -21.55
CA GLN A 235 -17.88 -2.34 -22.84
C GLN A 235 -18.71 -1.07 -22.66
N PRO A 236 -18.61 -0.07 -23.56
CA PRO A 236 -19.57 1.02 -23.58
C PRO A 236 -20.96 0.40 -23.58
N ALA A 237 -21.84 0.89 -22.71
CA ALA A 237 -23.23 0.43 -22.69
C ALA A 237 -23.75 0.54 -24.14
N ALA A 238 -24.21 -0.57 -24.69
CA ALA A 238 -24.56 -0.70 -26.11
C ALA A 238 -25.80 0.13 -26.54
N GLY A 239 -26.09 1.24 -25.87
CA GLY A 239 -27.27 2.09 -26.08
C GLY A 239 -26.99 3.59 -26.09
N SER A 240 -25.73 4.07 -26.08
CA SER A 240 -25.45 5.52 -26.14
C SER A 240 -25.10 6.03 -27.55
N ALA A 241 -25.38 5.24 -28.60
CA ALA A 241 -25.14 5.62 -30.01
C ALA A 241 -26.42 6.07 -30.74
N ALA A 242 -27.50 6.34 -30.02
CA ALA A 242 -28.73 6.87 -30.59
C ALA A 242 -29.21 8.08 -29.77
N ALA A 243 -28.60 9.23 -30.02
CA ALA A 243 -29.14 10.56 -29.72
C ALA A 243 -28.51 11.58 -30.66
#